data_AF-A0A6P0DT28-F1
#
_entry.id   AF-A0A6P0DT28-F1
#
_cell.length_a   1.000
_cell.length_b   1.000
_cell.length_c   1.000
_cell.angle_alpha   90.00
_cell.angle_beta   90.00
_cell.angle_gamma   90.00
#
_symmetry.space_group_name_H-M   'P 1'
#
loop_
_entity.id
_entity.type
_entity.pdbx_description
1 polymer ?
#
loop_
_entity_poly.entity_id
_entity_poly.type
_entity_poly.pdbx_seq_one_letter_code
_entity_poly.pdbx_strand_id
1 'polypeptide(L)' 'GVETYLTVGSQQQPIVVRTEGDMTIRPGDRVSLTAERAGCHLFDSAGRVIRSATA' A
#
# COMPACT_ATOMS: atom_id res chain seq x y z
N GLY A 1 -3.23 -18.52 -6.32
CA GLY A 1 -2.56 -17.82 -7.43
C GLY A 1 -1.17 -17.42 -6.98
N VAL A 2 -0.30 -17.03 -7.90
CA VAL A 2 0.97 -16.38 -7.53
C VAL A 2 0.66 -14.96 -7.03
N GLU A 3 1.38 -14.50 -6.02
CA GLU A 3 1.28 -13.13 -5.50
C GLU A 3 2.65 -12.46 -5.65
N THR A 4 2.65 -11.18 -6.05
CA THR A 4 3.87 -10.37 -6.09
C THR A 4 3.79 -9.28 -5.02
N TYR A 5 4.86 -9.14 -4.24
CA TYR A 5 5.01 -8.12 -3.21
C TYR A 5 6.02 -7.07 -3.66
N LEU A 6 5.65 -5.80 -3.56
CA LEU A 6 6.45 -4.65 -3.96
C LEU A 6 6.70 -3.74 -2.77
N THR A 7 7.93 -3.25 -2.64
CA THR A 7 8.25 -2.14 -1.74
C THR A 7 8.33 -0.86 -2.58
N VAL A 8 7.45 0.10 -2.28
CA VAL A 8 7.32 1.36 -3.02
C VAL A 8 7.58 2.54 -2.09
N GLY A 9 8.25 3.58 -2.60
CA GLY A 9 8.51 4.80 -1.85
C GLY A 9 9.96 4.92 -1.35
N SER A 10 10.16 5.80 -0.36
CA SER A 10 11.49 6.01 0.22
C SER A 10 11.83 4.93 1.24
N GLN A 11 13.12 4.74 1.53
CA GLN A 11 13.55 3.77 2.55
C GLN A 11 13.07 4.14 3.97
N GLN A 12 12.82 5.43 4.23
CA GLN A 12 12.37 5.91 5.53
C GLN A 12 10.87 5.65 5.76
N GLN A 13 10.07 5.61 4.69
CA GLN A 13 8.62 5.39 4.75
C GLN A 13 8.18 4.48 3.60
N PRO A 14 8.54 3.18 3.66
CA PRO A 14 8.18 2.24 2.61
C PRO A 14 6.69 1.88 2.71
N ILE A 15 6.07 1.68 1.55
CA ILE A 15 4.74 1.10 1.40
C ILE A 15 4.90 -0.30 0.82
N VAL A 16 4.32 -1.30 1.47
CA VAL A 16 4.26 -2.66 0.95
C VAL A 16 2.96 -2.84 0.17
N VAL A 17 3.06 -3.24 -1.09
CA VAL A 17 1.92 -3.48 -1.98
C VAL A 17 1.88 -4.94 -2.36
N ARG A 18 0.73 -5.58 -2.17
CA ARG A 18 0.46 -6.93 -2.66
C ARG A 18 -0.36 -6.84 -3.94
N THR A 19 0.04 -7.60 -4.94
CA THR A 19 -0.66 -7.71 -6.22
C THR A 19 -0.90 -9.17 -6.57
N GLU A 20 -2.03 -9.44 -7.20
CA GLU A 20 -2.33 -10.78 -7.71
C GLU A 20 -1.64 -11.01 -9.04
N GLY A 21 -1.06 -12.19 -9.21
CA GLY A 21 -0.35 -12.59 -10.42
C GLY A 21 1.10 -12.13 -10.47
N ASP A 22 1.73 -12.43 -11.60
CA ASP A 22 3.10 -12.03 -11.89
C ASP A 22 3.11 -10.60 -12.43
N MET A 23 3.90 -9.74 -11.80
CA MET A 23 4.17 -8.39 -12.29
C MET A 23 5.56 -8.30 -12.92
N THR A 24 5.63 -7.72 -14.12
CA THR A 24 6.91 -7.33 -14.73
C THR A 24 7.25 -5.91 -14.30
N ILE A 25 7.93 -5.77 -13.15
CA ILE A 25 8.42 -4.52 -12.56
C ILE A 25 9.90 -4.65 -12.21
N ARG A 26 10.65 -3.56 -12.30
CA ARG A 26 12.05 -3.46 -11.87
C ARG A 26 12.23 -2.41 -10.78
N PRO A 27 13.27 -2.55 -9.91
CA PRO A 27 13.65 -1.48 -9.00
C PRO A 27 13.93 -0.18 -9.76
N GLY A 28 13.36 0.92 -9.28
CA GLY A 28 13.46 2.24 -9.92
C GLY A 28 12.31 2.58 -10.86
N ASP A 29 11.48 1.60 -11.24
CA ASP A 29 10.27 1.86 -12.00
C ASP A 29 9.29 2.73 -11.21
N ARG A 30 8.58 3.60 -11.93
CA ARG A 30 7.53 4.44 -11.34
C ARG A 30 6.21 3.71 -11.42
N VAL A 31 5.56 3.54 -10.27
CA VAL A 31 4.26 2.87 -10.16
C VAL A 31 3.18 3.86 -9.69
N SER A 32 1.96 3.70 -10.19
CA SER A 32 0.80 4.44 -9.70
C SER A 32 0.00 3.54 -8.78
N LEU A 33 -0.26 4.01 -7.56
CA LEU A 33 -1.06 3.29 -6.58
C LEU A 33 -2.42 3.94 -6.45
N THR A 34 -3.46 3.12 -6.43
CA THR A 34 -4.83 3.56 -6.11
C THR A 34 -5.23 2.90 -4.80
N ALA A 35 -5.62 3.70 -3.82
CA ALA A 35 -6.14 3.21 -2.55
C ALA A 35 -7.64 3.42 -2.50
N GLU A 36 -8.38 2.35 -2.20
CA GLU A 36 -9.81 2.45 -1.95
C GLU A 36 -10.05 3.08 -0.57
N ARG A 37 -10.79 4.19 -0.53
CA ARG A 37 -11.03 4.93 0.72
C ARG A 37 -11.75 4.08 1.78
N ALA A 38 -12.61 3.16 1.36
CA ALA A 38 -13.32 2.24 2.26
C ALA A 38 -12.38 1.22 2.93
N GLY A 39 -11.22 0.92 2.32
CA GLY A 39 -10.17 0.06 2.88
C GLY A 39 -9.15 0.79 3.76
N CYS A 40 -9.30 2.10 3.99
CA CYS A 40 -8.32 2.89 4.73
C CYS A 40 -8.78 3.21 6.15
N HIS A 41 -7.90 2.96 7.12
CA HIS A 41 -8.00 3.53 8.47
C HIS A 41 -7.40 4.94 8.51
N LEU A 42 -7.98 5.84 9.31
CA LEU A 42 -7.43 7.15 9.62
C LEU A 42 -7.14 7.24 11.11
N PHE A 43 -5.94 7.70 11.46
CA PHE A 43 -5.48 7.86 12.84
C PHE A 43 -5.14 9.32 13.14
N ASP A 44 -5.30 9.73 14.40
CA ASP A 44 -4.75 10.99 14.90
C ASP A 44 -3.23 10.88 15.16
N SER A 45 -2.58 11.99 15.53
CA SER A 45 -1.15 12.00 15.83
C SER A 45 -0.77 11.25 17.11
N ALA A 46 -1.74 10.90 17.96
CA ALA A 46 -1.56 10.06 19.14
C ALA A 46 -1.76 8.56 18.82
N GLY A 47 -2.01 8.22 17.54
CA GLY A 47 -2.22 6.85 17.08
C GLY A 47 -3.63 6.31 17.32
N ARG A 48 -4.60 7.15 17.69
CA ARG A 48 -5.99 6.71 17.91
C ARG A 48 -6.75 6.73 16.60
N VAL A 49 -7.62 5.74 16.41
CA VAL A 49 -8.47 5.64 15.22
C VAL A 49 -9.51 6.78 15.21
N ILE A 50 -9.51 7.58 14.16
CA ILE A 50 -10.56 8.56 13.83
C ILE A 50 -11.64 7.89 12.96
N ARG A 51 -11.23 7.02 12.04
CA ARG A 51 -12.13 6.28 11.14
C ARG A 51 -11.55 4.90 10.81
N SER A 52 -12.37 3.87 10.92
CA SER A 52 -12.01 2.51 10.51
C SER A 52 -12.33 2.26 9.04
N ALA A 53 -11.55 1.38 8.42
CA ALA A 53 -11.94 0.73 7.18
C ALA A 53 -13.25 -0.07 7.39
N THR A 54 -14.03 -0.19 6.32
CA THR A 54 -15.35 -0.85 6.30
C THR A 54 -15.46 -1.91 5.21
N ALA A 55 -14.39 -2.13 4.44
CA ALA A 55 -14.27 -3.14 3.41
C ALA A 55 -13.88 -4.52 3.99
#